data_AF-A0A5C9F004-F1
#
_entry.id   AF-A0A5C9F004-F1
#
_cell.length_a   1.000
_cell.length_b   1.000
_cell.length_c   1.000
_cell.angle_alpha   90.00
_cell.angle_beta   90.00
_cell.angle_gamma   90.00
#
_symmetry.space_group_name_H-M   'P 1'
#
loop_
_entity.id
_entity.type
_entity.pdbx_description
1 polymer ?
#
loop_
_entity_poly.entity_id
_entity_poly.type
_entity_poly.pdbx_seq_one_letter_code
_entity_poly.pdbx_strand_id
1 'polypeptide(L)'
;MSEQNIHKIGIMVVINVIALYLYFYLFDSFITLYATIDDETIMILILLTLIPIILIMINFMLVAIMSIKEEGYDNIIKKVVIITLIAIILLTLLIFIYFLNGIGAFG
;
A
#
# COMPACT_ATOMS: atom_id res chain seq x y z
N MET A 1 -21.26 5.50 -22.58
CA MET A 1 -20.04 4.87 -22.04
C MET A 1 -20.46 4.13 -20.78
N SER A 2 -20.11 2.84 -20.69
CA SER A 2 -20.94 1.87 -19.98
C SER A 2 -20.66 1.85 -18.47
N GLU A 3 -21.72 1.72 -17.68
CA GLU A 3 -21.72 1.40 -16.25
C GLU A 3 -20.71 0.30 -15.86
N GLN A 4 -20.30 -0.53 -16.81
CA GLN A 4 -19.21 -1.50 -16.69
C GLN A 4 -17.87 -0.88 -16.25
N ASN A 5 -17.48 0.30 -16.74
CA ASN A 5 -16.21 0.93 -16.32
C ASN A 5 -16.26 1.38 -14.87
N ILE A 6 -17.38 1.97 -14.44
CA ILE A 6 -17.62 2.38 -13.05
C ILE A 6 -17.59 1.15 -12.13
N HIS A 7 -18.28 0.07 -12.50
CA HIS A 7 -18.29 -1.16 -11.73
C HIS A 7 -16.89 -1.78 -11.62
N LYS A 8 -16.11 -1.77 -12.71
CA LYS A 8 -14.74 -2.30 -12.76
C LYS A 8 -13.78 -1.50 -11.86
N ILE A 9 -13.85 -0.17 -11.88
CA ILE A 9 -13.04 0.69 -10.99
C ILE A 9 -13.41 0.42 -9.52
N GLY A 10 -14.69 0.31 -9.21
CA GLY A 10 -15.16 -0.01 -7.86
C GLY A 10 -14.62 -1.35 -7.34
N ILE A 11 -14.68 -2.41 -8.16
CA ILE A 11 -14.12 -3.73 -7.81
C ILE A 11 -12.61 -3.63 -7.59
N MET A 12 -11.87 -2.91 -8.45
CA MET A 12 -10.43 -2.73 -8.27
C MET A 12 -10.08 -2.01 -6.97
N VAL A 13 -10.85 -0.98 -6.59
CA VAL A 13 -10.66 -0.30 -5.29
C VAL A 13 -10.82 -1.29 -4.14
N VAL A 14 -11.89 -2.10 -4.15
CA VAL A 14 -12.16 -3.09 -3.10
C VAL A 14 -11.02 -4.13 -3.00
N ILE A 15 -10.58 -4.68 -4.13
CA ILE A 15 -9.48 -5.65 -4.16
C ILE A 15 -8.21 -5.04 -3.59
N ASN A 16 -7.88 -3.81 -3.97
CA ASN A 16 -6.68 -3.15 -3.47
C ASN A 16 -6.78 -2.83 -1.96
N VAL A 17 -7.96 -2.48 -1.45
CA VAL A 17 -8.17 -2.30 0.00
C VAL A 17 -7.98 -3.61 0.77
N ILE A 18 -8.52 -4.72 0.26
CA ILE A 18 -8.35 -6.05 0.86
C ILE A 18 -6.86 -6.47 0.83
N ALA A 19 -6.20 -6.29 -0.32
CA ALA A 19 -4.78 -6.59 -0.45
C ALA A 19 -3.92 -5.78 0.52
N LEU A 20 -4.23 -4.48 0.66
CA LEU A 20 -3.56 -3.60 1.61
C LEU A 20 -3.78 -4.06 3.06
N TYR A 21 -5.01 -4.44 3.43
CA TYR A 21 -5.32 -4.97 4.76
C TYR A 21 -4.58 -6.28 5.07
N LEU A 22 -4.62 -7.25 4.14
CA LEU A 22 -3.90 -8.52 4.30
C LEU A 22 -2.40 -8.29 4.45
N TYR A 23 -1.87 -7.37 3.65
CA TYR A 23 -0.48 -7.00 3.73
C TYR A 23 -0.13 -6.38 5.09
N PHE A 24 -0.97 -5.48 5.62
CA PHE A 24 -0.80 -4.91 6.96
C PHE A 24 -0.76 -5.98 8.05
N TYR A 25 -1.69 -6.92 8.00
CA TYR A 25 -1.77 -8.01 8.95
C TYR A 25 -0.50 -8.88 8.93
N LEU A 26 0.00 -9.19 7.74
CA LEU A 26 1.25 -9.93 7.58
C LEU A 26 2.45 -9.13 8.09
N PHE A 27 2.52 -7.83 7.77
CA PHE A 27 3.60 -6.95 8.21
C PHE A 27 3.66 -6.84 9.73
N ASP A 28 2.53 -6.65 10.41
CA ASP A 28 2.44 -6.62 11.87
C ASP A 28 2.85 -7.95 12.51
N SER A 29 2.49 -9.08 11.88
CA SER A 29 2.91 -10.41 12.30
C SER A 29 4.42 -10.62 12.16
N PHE A 30 5.02 -10.13 11.06
CA PHE A 30 6.46 -10.20 10.82
C PHE A 30 7.25 -9.27 11.76
N ILE A 31 6.74 -8.06 12.04
CA ILE A 31 7.28 -7.19 13.07
C ILE A 31 7.20 -7.88 14.43
N THR A 32 6.07 -8.44 14.83
CA THR A 32 5.99 -9.09 16.15
C THR A 32 6.98 -10.26 16.29
N LEU A 33 7.25 -10.99 15.21
CA LEU A 33 8.33 -11.97 15.13
C LEU A 33 9.74 -11.34 15.24
N TYR A 34 9.93 -10.11 14.74
CA TYR A 34 11.19 -9.35 14.71
C TYR A 34 11.83 -9.20 16.10
N ALA A 35 11.03 -9.09 17.16
CA ALA A 35 11.54 -8.90 18.51
C ALA A 35 12.39 -10.08 19.04
N THR A 36 12.56 -11.16 18.26
CA THR A 36 13.12 -12.44 18.73
C THR A 36 14.21 -13.07 17.86
N ILE A 37 14.59 -12.49 16.71
CA ILE A 37 15.52 -13.11 15.73
C ILE A 37 16.68 -12.14 15.40
N ASP A 38 17.86 -12.66 15.05
CA ASP A 38 19.06 -11.89 14.68
C ASP A 38 18.84 -10.83 13.56
N ASP A 39 19.54 -9.70 13.67
CA ASP A 39 19.27 -8.43 12.96
C ASP A 39 19.35 -8.47 11.42
N GLU A 40 20.32 -9.17 10.82
CA GLU A 40 20.59 -9.03 9.37
C GLU A 40 19.54 -9.67 8.47
N THR A 41 19.01 -10.85 8.84
CA THR A 41 17.97 -11.53 8.04
C THR A 41 16.65 -10.75 8.09
N ILE A 42 16.38 -10.08 9.21
CA ILE A 42 15.20 -9.24 9.39
C ILE A 42 15.25 -8.03 8.45
N MET A 43 16.41 -7.40 8.27
CA MET A 43 16.53 -6.26 7.36
C MET A 43 16.20 -6.62 5.92
N ILE A 44 16.63 -7.80 5.47
CA ILE A 44 16.30 -8.32 4.13
C ILE A 44 14.80 -8.57 4.03
N LEU A 45 14.16 -9.14 5.06
CA LEU A 45 12.72 -9.37 5.08
C LEU A 45 11.93 -8.05 5.04
N ILE A 46 12.31 -7.05 5.83
CA ILE A 46 11.70 -5.71 5.82
C ILE A 46 11.82 -5.08 4.42
N LEU A 47 12.98 -5.18 3.78
CA LEU A 47 13.16 -4.68 2.42
C LEU A 47 12.27 -5.42 1.41
N LEU A 48 12.14 -6.74 1.52
CA LEU A 48 11.25 -7.53 0.67
C LEU A 48 9.79 -7.15 0.85
N THR A 49 9.40 -6.67 2.03
CA THR A 49 8.04 -6.19 2.29
C THR A 49 7.71 -4.90 1.48
N LEU A 50 8.70 -4.04 1.19
CA LEU A 50 8.46 -2.83 0.37
C LEU A 50 7.97 -3.14 -1.06
N ILE A 51 8.36 -4.28 -1.63
CA ILE A 51 8.01 -4.67 -3.02
C ILE A 51 6.49 -4.75 -3.24
N PRO A 52 5.72 -5.59 -2.51
CA PRO A 52 4.27 -5.66 -2.66
C PRO A 52 3.57 -4.34 -2.30
N ILE A 53 4.07 -3.54 -1.36
CA ILE A 53 3.53 -2.21 -1.08
C ILE A 53 3.64 -1.29 -2.28
N ILE A 54 4.80 -1.27 -2.94
CA ILE A 54 5.02 -0.45 -4.14
C ILE A 54 4.07 -0.91 -5.25
N LEU A 55 3.86 -2.22 -5.41
CA LEU A 55 2.91 -2.76 -6.39
C LEU A 55 1.46 -2.35 -6.09
N ILE A 56 1.03 -2.41 -4.83
CA ILE A 56 -0.29 -1.95 -4.40
C ILE A 56 -0.43 -0.44 -4.63
N MET A 57 0.62 0.33 -4.34
CA MET A 57 0.66 1.78 -4.57
C MET A 57 0.48 2.12 -6.06
N ILE A 58 1.22 1.44 -6.95
CA ILE A 58 1.11 1.62 -8.40
C ILE A 58 -0.31 1.29 -8.87
N ASN A 59 -0.89 0.17 -8.39
CA ASN A 59 -2.25 -0.23 -8.75
C ASN A 59 -3.29 0.80 -8.30
N PHE A 60 -3.18 1.31 -7.08
CA PHE A 60 -4.03 2.40 -6.58
C PHE A 60 -3.87 3.69 -7.38
N MET A 61 -2.65 4.03 -7.82
CA MET A 61 -2.39 5.19 -8.68
C MET A 61 -3.08 5.06 -10.03
N LEU A 62 -3.01 3.88 -10.66
CA LEU A 62 -3.70 3.61 -11.92
C LEU A 62 -5.22 3.74 -11.76
N VAL A 63 -5.78 3.17 -10.68
CA VAL A 63 -7.21 3.29 -10.35
C VAL A 63 -7.60 4.75 -10.11
N ALA A 64 -6.77 5.55 -9.45
CA ALA A 64 -6.99 6.99 -9.25
C ALA A 64 -7.06 7.74 -10.57
N ILE A 65 -6.07 7.54 -11.45
CA ILE A 65 -6.00 8.18 -12.77
C ILE A 65 -7.22 7.79 -13.62
N MET A 66 -7.61 6.51 -13.61
CA MET A 66 -8.80 6.03 -14.31
C MET A 66 -10.08 6.68 -13.76
N SER A 67 -10.20 6.79 -12.43
CA SER A 67 -11.37 7.37 -11.79
C SER A 67 -11.56 8.86 -12.10
N ILE A 68 -10.47 9.63 -12.25
CA ILE A 68 -10.54 11.07 -12.55
C ILE A 68 -11.14 11.32 -13.94
N LYS A 69 -10.82 10.44 -14.91
CA LYS A 69 -11.24 10.57 -16.31
C LYS A 69 -12.69 10.13 -16.59
N GLU A 70 -13.33 9.43 -15.66
CA GLU A 70 -14.71 8.94 -15.82
C GLU A 70 -15.73 9.97 -15.28
N GLU A 71 -16.56 10.50 -16.18
CA GLU A 71 -17.72 11.32 -15.85
C GLU A 71 -18.83 10.44 -15.29
N GLY A 72 -19.21 10.64 -14.03
CA GLY A 72 -20.16 9.79 -13.29
C GLY A 72 -19.55 9.01 -12.13
N TYR A 73 -18.21 9.03 -11.99
CA TYR A 73 -17.57 8.51 -10.79
C TYR A 73 -17.68 9.51 -9.64
N ASP A 74 -18.34 9.10 -8.56
CA ASP A 74 -18.75 9.98 -7.48
C ASP A 74 -17.54 10.67 -6.81
N ASN A 75 -17.70 11.96 -6.49
CA ASN A 75 -16.62 12.78 -5.91
C ASN A 75 -16.10 12.21 -4.59
N ILE A 76 -16.93 11.46 -3.87
CA ILE A 76 -16.58 10.77 -2.63
C ILE A 76 -15.54 9.67 -2.91
N ILE A 77 -15.74 8.85 -3.95
CA ILE A 77 -14.83 7.74 -4.23
C ILE A 77 -13.46 8.26 -4.68
N LYS A 78 -13.44 9.35 -5.48
CA LYS A 78 -12.19 10.04 -5.85
C LYS A 78 -11.40 10.48 -4.61
N LYS A 79 -12.08 11.06 -3.61
CA LYS A 79 -11.45 11.45 -2.34
C LYS A 79 -10.93 10.24 -1.57
N VAL A 80 -11.70 9.15 -1.47
CA VAL A 80 -11.26 7.92 -0.81
C VAL A 80 -9.99 7.37 -1.46
N VAL A 81 -9.95 7.30 -2.78
CA VAL A 81 -8.77 6.82 -3.51
C VAL A 81 -7.53 7.68 -3.24
N ILE A 82 -7.68 9.02 -3.24
CA ILE A 82 -6.57 9.94 -2.93
C ILE A 82 -6.10 9.77 -1.47
N ILE A 83 -7.03 9.71 -0.50
CA ILE A 83 -6.69 9.52 0.91
C ILE A 83 -5.95 8.19 1.11
N THR A 84 -6.40 7.12 0.47
CA THR A 84 -5.74 5.82 0.53
C THR A 84 -4.34 5.86 -0.09
N LEU A 85 -4.15 6.57 -1.20
CA LEU A 85 -2.82 6.78 -1.80
C LEU A 85 -1.87 7.49 -0.83
N ILE A 86 -2.33 8.57 -0.18
CA ILE A 86 -1.54 9.29 0.83
C ILE A 86 -1.17 8.35 1.98
N ALA A 87 -2.11 7.54 2.47
CA ALA A 87 -1.85 6.57 3.52
C ALA A 87 -0.78 5.53 3.11
N ILE A 88 -0.85 5.00 1.89
CA ILE A 88 0.15 4.06 1.37
C ILE A 88 1.53 4.70 1.26
N ILE A 89 1.62 5.96 0.80
CA ILE A 89 2.90 6.69 0.71
C ILE A 89 3.52 6.88 2.09
N LEU A 90 2.73 7.35 3.07
CA LEU A 90 3.18 7.53 4.45
C LEU A 90 3.66 6.21 5.05
N LEU A 91 2.97 5.12 4.73
CA LEU A 91 3.35 3.80 5.20
C LEU A 91 4.65 3.31 4.56
N THR A 92 4.80 3.48 3.25
CA THR A 92 6.03 3.13 2.53
C THR A 92 7.23 3.86 3.15
N LEU A 93 7.05 5.15 3.45
CA LEU A 93 8.06 5.96 4.13
C LEU A 93 8.37 5.42 5.53
N LEU A 94 7.35 5.05 6.32
CA LEU A 94 7.54 4.49 7.66
C LEU A 94 8.36 3.20 7.63
N ILE A 95 8.02 2.27 6.74
CA ILE A 95 8.75 1.00 6.57
C ILE A 95 10.19 1.24 6.12
N PHE A 96 10.37 2.20 5.20
CA PHE A 96 11.70 2.59 4.75
C PHE A 96 12.54 3.20 5.88
N ILE A 97 11.94 4.01 6.76
CA ILE A 97 12.62 4.53 7.96
C ILE A 97 12.98 3.39 8.92
N TYR A 98 12.09 2.42 9.15
CA TYR A 98 12.40 1.24 9.96
C TYR A 98 13.59 0.46 9.40
N PHE A 99 13.62 0.27 8.08
CA PHE A 99 14.76 -0.35 7.41
C PHE A 99 16.06 0.44 7.62
N LEU A 100 16.04 1.76 7.41
CA LEU A 100 17.21 2.63 7.61
C LEU A 100 17.72 2.60 9.06
N ASN A 101 16.82 2.59 10.03
CA ASN A 101 17.18 2.43 11.45
C ASN A 101 17.84 1.07 11.70
N GLY A 102 17.27 -0.01 11.17
CA GLY A 102 17.80 -1.35 11.41
C GLY A 102 19.13 -1.64 10.72
N ILE A 103 19.49 -0.91 9.65
CA ILE A 103 20.87 -0.95 9.09
C ILE A 103 21.83 0.05 9.74
N GLY A 104 21.40 0.79 10.76
CA GLY A 104 22.23 1.76 11.48
C GLY A 104 22.51 3.06 10.72
N ALA A 105 21.70 3.43 9.72
CA ALA A 105 21.91 4.66 8.92
C ALA A 105 21.70 5.96 9.74
N PHE A 106 21.08 5.86 10.91
CA PHE A 106 20.84 6.97 11.85
C PHE A 106 21.51 6.76 13.21
N GLY A 107 22.53 5.88 13.28
CA GLY A 107 23.37 5.65 14.45
C GLY A 107 24.30 6.83 14.77
#